data_AF-A0A662HCN4-F1
#
_entry.id   AF-A0A662HCN4-F1
#
_cell.length_a   1.000
_cell.length_b   1.000
_cell.length_c   1.000
_cell.angle_alpha   90.00
_cell.angle_beta   90.00
_cell.angle_gamma   90.00
#
_symmetry.space_group_name_H-M   'P 1'
#
loop_
_entity.id
_entity.type
_entity.pdbx_description
1 polymer ?
#
loop_
_entity_poly.entity_id
_entity_poly.type
_entity_poly.pdbx_seq_one_letter_code
_entity_poly.pdbx_strand_id
1 'polypeptide(L)'
;MQITVKTDINIIKENALTLANENINKEESYKILIRKRLTEMRAEDLISVIAPNISNKVSLEKPDKIILIEIIGNITGISVIRPEHIVSIQRIKRERRGI
;
A
#
# COMPACT_ATOMS: atom_id res chain seq x y z
N MET A 1 -9.13 5.41 -4.27
CA MET A 1 -10.23 4.83 -3.47
C MET A 1 -9.67 4.32 -2.14
N GLN A 2 -10.47 4.27 -1.08
CA GLN A 2 -10.03 3.77 0.24
C GLN A 2 -11.15 3.05 1.00
N ILE A 3 -10.78 2.13 1.89
CA ILE A 3 -11.68 1.47 2.84
C ILE A 3 -10.99 1.27 4.19
N THR A 4 -11.78 1.17 5.26
CA THR A 4 -11.32 0.82 6.61
C THR A 4 -11.95 -0.48 7.04
N VAL A 5 -11.14 -1.40 7.56
CA VAL A 5 -11.54 -2.75 7.95
C VAL A 5 -10.96 -3.12 9.30
N LYS A 6 -11.45 -4.22 9.90
CA LYS A 6 -10.78 -4.84 11.05
C LYS A 6 -9.42 -5.40 10.61
N THR A 7 -8.43 -5.33 11.50
CA THR A 7 -7.13 -5.94 11.26
C THR A 7 -7.24 -7.46 11.34
N ASP A 8 -7.41 -8.07 10.17
CA ASP A 8 -7.39 -9.50 9.94
C ASP A 8 -6.75 -9.74 8.57
N ILE A 9 -5.86 -10.74 8.47
CA ILE A 9 -5.07 -10.97 7.26
C ILE A 9 -5.94 -11.27 6.04
N ASN A 10 -7.04 -12.01 6.22
CA ASN A 10 -7.94 -12.38 5.13
C ASN A 10 -8.79 -11.17 4.73
N ILE A 11 -9.33 -10.43 5.69
CA ILE A 11 -10.11 -9.22 5.40
C ILE A 11 -9.25 -8.19 4.66
N ILE A 12 -8.00 -7.99 5.09
CA ILE A 12 -7.08 -7.07 4.43
C ILE A 12 -6.77 -7.54 3.00
N LYS A 13 -6.47 -8.82 2.83
CA LYS A 13 -6.18 -9.41 1.51
C LYS A 13 -7.32 -9.18 0.54
N GLU A 14 -8.54 -9.59 0.88
CA GLU A 14 -9.68 -9.49 -0.04
C GLU A 14 -9.96 -8.04 -0.44
N ASN A 15 -9.96 -7.11 0.52
CA ASN A 15 -10.20 -5.70 0.23
C ASN A 15 -9.06 -5.04 -0.55
N ALA A 16 -7.81 -5.44 -0.31
CA ALA A 16 -6.67 -4.96 -1.09
C ALA A 16 -6.75 -5.43 -2.55
N LEU A 17 -7.16 -6.68 -2.79
CA LEU A 17 -7.33 -7.22 -4.15
C LEU A 17 -8.50 -6.56 -4.89
N THR A 18 -9.65 -6.36 -4.23
CA THR A 18 -10.78 -5.62 -4.80
C THR A 18 -10.34 -4.22 -5.22
N LEU A 19 -9.72 -3.46 -4.32
CA LEU A 19 -9.27 -2.11 -4.63
C LEU A 19 -8.20 -2.09 -5.73
N ALA A 20 -7.26 -3.04 -5.73
CA ALA A 20 -6.25 -3.15 -6.77
C ALA A 20 -6.88 -3.38 -8.16
N ASN A 21 -7.78 -4.35 -8.27
CA ASN A 21 -8.46 -4.68 -9.53
C ASN A 21 -9.30 -3.53 -10.08
N GLU A 22 -9.89 -2.71 -9.20
CA GLU A 22 -10.72 -1.57 -9.60
C GLU A 22 -9.92 -0.31 -9.94
N ASN A 23 -8.69 -0.17 -9.43
CA ASN A 23 -7.97 1.11 -9.43
C ASN A 23 -6.57 1.05 -10.07
N ILE A 24 -6.11 -0.12 -10.51
CA ILE A 24 -4.84 -0.31 -11.20
C ILE A 24 -5.12 -0.83 -12.61
N ASN A 25 -4.77 -0.03 -13.61
CA ASN A 25 -4.92 -0.42 -15.01
C ASN A 25 -3.91 -1.52 -15.37
N LYS A 26 -4.20 -2.36 -16.37
CA LYS A 26 -3.37 -3.52 -16.74
C LYS A 26 -1.89 -3.19 -17.02
N GLU A 27 -1.62 -2.00 -17.55
CA GLU A 27 -0.27 -1.54 -17.90
C GLU A 27 0.46 -0.84 -16.73
N GLU A 28 -0.29 -0.45 -15.68
CA GLU A 28 0.27 0.23 -14.52
C GLU A 28 1.03 -0.76 -13.64
N SER A 29 2.18 -0.31 -13.17
CA SER A 29 2.96 -0.98 -12.14
C SER A 29 2.52 -0.56 -10.74
N TYR A 30 2.79 -1.41 -9.75
CA TYR A 30 2.39 -1.14 -8.38
C TYR A 30 3.48 -1.41 -7.35
N LYS A 31 3.26 -0.83 -6.16
CA LYS A 31 4.01 -1.11 -4.94
C LYS A 31 3.05 -1.31 -3.78
N ILE A 32 3.28 -2.33 -2.97
CA ILE A 32 2.64 -2.44 -1.65
C ILE A 32 3.45 -1.62 -0.65
N LEU A 33 2.80 -0.69 0.04
CA LEU A 33 3.41 0.08 1.12
C LEU A 33 2.64 -0.22 2.41
N ILE A 34 3.33 -0.81 3.39
CA ILE A 34 2.72 -1.18 4.67
C ILE A 34 3.26 -0.25 5.76
N ARG A 35 2.35 0.37 6.52
CA ARG A 35 2.65 1.13 7.74
C ARG A 35 1.95 0.45 8.90
N LYS A 36 2.68 0.24 9.99
CA LYS A 36 2.18 -0.53 11.14
C LYS A 36 2.45 0.21 12.43
N ARG A 37 1.45 0.26 13.30
CA ARG A 37 1.53 0.77 14.67
C ARG A 37 0.70 -0.16 15.57
N LEU A 38 1.19 -0.42 16.78
CA LEU A 38 0.46 -1.19 17.80
C LEU A 38 -0.01 -2.57 17.31
N THR A 39 0.80 -3.27 16.50
CA THR A 39 0.46 -4.59 15.93
C THR A 39 1.71 -5.44 15.73
N GLU A 40 1.60 -6.75 15.95
CA GLU A 40 2.66 -7.74 15.72
C GLU A 40 2.62 -8.35 14.31
N MET A 41 1.62 -8.00 13.49
CA MET A 41 1.48 -8.53 12.13
C MET A 41 2.71 -8.20 11.28
N ARG A 42 3.33 -9.21 10.66
CA ARG A 42 4.53 -8.99 9.84
C ARG A 42 4.13 -8.44 8.46
N ALA A 43 4.99 -7.59 7.89
CA ALA A 43 4.70 -7.00 6.58
C ALA A 43 4.80 -8.06 5.47
N GLU A 44 5.73 -8.99 5.65
CA GLU A 44 6.03 -10.12 4.78
C GLU A 44 4.82 -11.05 4.67
N ASP A 45 4.12 -11.30 5.77
CA ASP A 45 2.91 -12.13 5.78
C ASP A 45 1.83 -11.52 4.88
N LEU A 46 1.58 -10.21 5.03
CA LEU A 46 0.63 -9.50 4.16
C LEU A 46 1.06 -9.47 2.70
N ILE A 47 2.34 -9.18 2.43
CA ILE A 47 2.86 -9.14 1.05
C ILE A 47 2.72 -10.53 0.40
N SER A 48 3.02 -11.60 1.14
CA SER A 48 2.97 -12.98 0.63
C SER A 48 1.57 -13.43 0.23
N VAL A 49 0.53 -12.91 0.88
CA VAL A 49 -0.87 -13.27 0.54
C VAL A 49 -1.51 -12.33 -0.48
N ILE A 50 -0.98 -11.11 -0.65
CA ILE A 50 -1.53 -10.10 -1.58
C ILE A 50 -0.83 -10.16 -2.94
N ALA A 51 0.50 -10.00 -2.96
CA ALA A 51 1.25 -9.75 -4.19
C ALA A 51 1.10 -10.85 -5.26
N PRO A 52 1.07 -12.16 -4.92
CA PRO A 52 0.91 -13.22 -5.93
C PRO A 52 -0.44 -13.18 -6.67
N ASN A 53 -1.44 -12.48 -6.12
CA ASN A 53 -2.79 -12.42 -6.67
C ASN A 53 -3.03 -11.17 -7.53
N ILE A 54 -2.00 -10.34 -7.75
CA ILE A 54 -2.07 -9.14 -8.58
C ILE A 54 -1.18 -9.35 -9.81
N SER A 55 -1.79 -9.37 -10.99
CA SER A 55 -1.08 -9.65 -12.25
C SER A 55 -0.21 -8.49 -12.74
N ASN A 56 -0.44 -7.28 -12.24
CA ASN A 56 0.33 -6.09 -12.57
C ASN A 56 1.82 -6.24 -12.23
N LYS A 57 2.66 -5.48 -12.93
CA LYS A 57 4.11 -5.48 -12.66
C LYS A 57 4.42 -4.82 -11.31
N VAL A 58 5.29 -5.43 -10.51
CA VAL A 58 5.81 -4.80 -9.29
C VAL A 58 6.94 -3.82 -9.63
N SER A 59 6.87 -2.60 -9.08
CA SER A 59 7.93 -1.58 -9.18
C SER A 59 8.17 -0.93 -7.82
N LEU A 60 9.30 -1.23 -7.17
CA LEU A 60 9.59 -0.75 -5.82
C LEU A 60 10.10 0.69 -5.76
N GLU A 61 10.69 1.17 -6.85
CA GLU A 61 11.30 2.50 -6.95
C GLU A 61 10.37 3.52 -7.59
N LYS A 62 9.75 3.17 -8.72
CA LYS A 62 8.89 4.06 -9.52
C LYS A 62 7.58 3.35 -9.88
N PRO A 63 6.67 3.15 -8.92
CA PRO A 63 5.36 2.58 -9.18
C PRO A 63 4.41 3.63 -9.77
N ASP A 64 3.47 3.20 -10.60
CA ASP A 64 2.35 4.04 -11.04
C ASP A 64 1.27 4.15 -9.95
N LYS A 65 1.07 3.07 -9.19
CA LYS A 65 0.12 2.98 -8.08
C LYS A 65 0.74 2.42 -6.80
N ILE A 66 0.26 2.89 -5.67
CA ILE A 66 0.64 2.41 -4.34
C ILE A 66 -0.59 1.83 -3.67
N ILE A 67 -0.50 0.56 -3.30
CA ILE A 67 -1.44 -0.10 -2.40
C ILE A 67 -0.95 0.17 -0.98
N LEU A 68 -1.50 1.19 -0.34
CA LEU A 68 -1.15 1.57 1.02
C LEU A 68 -2.03 0.80 2.01
N ILE A 69 -1.38 0.03 2.88
CA ILE A 69 -2.00 -0.68 4.00
C ILE A 69 -1.48 -0.04 5.28
N GLU A 70 -2.34 0.68 5.99
CA GLU A 70 -2.01 1.36 7.24
C GLU A 70 -2.74 0.70 8.41
N ILE A 71 -1.98 0.05 9.29
CA ILE A 71 -2.48 -0.72 10.43
C ILE A 71 -2.23 0.05 11.71
N ILE A 72 -3.29 0.24 12.51
CA ILE A 72 -3.22 0.83 13.84
C ILE A 72 -4.04 -0.06 14.79
N GLY A 73 -3.36 -0.89 15.57
CA GLY A 73 -4.02 -1.80 16.50
C GLY A 73 -4.88 -2.83 15.77
N ASN A 74 -6.19 -2.76 15.99
CA ASN A 74 -7.20 -3.65 15.43
C ASN A 74 -7.96 -3.04 14.21
N ILE A 75 -7.51 -1.90 13.70
CA ILE A 75 -8.08 -1.23 12.52
C ILE A 75 -7.01 -1.12 11.43
N THR A 76 -7.42 -1.38 10.19
CA THR A 76 -6.57 -1.23 9.01
C THR A 76 -7.26 -0.36 7.96
N GLY A 77 -6.57 0.70 7.53
CA GLY A 77 -6.91 1.45 6.33
C GLY A 77 -6.23 0.87 5.10
N ILE A 78 -6.96 0.75 3.99
CA ILE A 78 -6.44 0.25 2.71
C ILE A 78 -6.79 1.27 1.64
N SER A 79 -5.82 1.66 0.83
CA SER A 79 -6.04 2.59 -0.27
C SER A 79 -5.18 2.28 -1.48
N VAL A 80 -5.69 2.63 -2.66
CA VAL A 80 -4.91 2.68 -3.90
C VAL A 80 -4.78 4.13 -4.29
N ILE A 81 -3.54 4.62 -4.28
CA ILE A 81 -3.17 6.02 -4.51
C ILE A 81 -2.02 6.13 -5.51
N ARG A 82 -1.79 7.32 -6.05
CA ARG A 82 -0.60 7.60 -6.87
C ARG A 82 0.54 8.14 -6.00
N PRO A 83 1.82 7.97 -6.40
CA PRO A 83 2.97 8.44 -5.61
C PRO A 83 2.90 9.91 -5.21
N GLU A 84 2.41 10.78 -6.10
CA GLU A 84 2.29 12.22 -5.85
C GLU A 84 1.25 12.59 -4.78
N HIS A 85 0.38 11.66 -4.40
CA HIS A 85 -0.55 11.87 -3.28
C HIS A 85 0.14 11.73 -1.91
N ILE A 86 1.35 11.16 -1.85
CA ILE A 86 2.10 11.01 -0.61
C ILE A 86 3.00 12.23 -0.38
N VAL A 87 2.63 13.07 0.57
CA VAL A 87 3.44 14.22 1.00
C VAL A 87 4.32 13.85 2.18
N SER A 88 5.61 14.17 2.10
CA SER A 88 6.56 14.05 3.22
C SER A 88 7.34 15.34 3.40
N ILE A 89 7.06 16.04 4.50
CA ILE A 89 7.75 17.29 4.86
C ILE A 89 9.26 17.04 4.99
N GLN A 90 9.68 15.89 5.53
CA GLN A 90 11.09 15.56 5.68
C GLN A 90 11.78 15.36 4.33
N ARG A 91 11.10 14.71 3.38
CA ARG A 91 11.61 14.53 2.01
C ARG A 91 11.78 15.89 1.32
N ILE A 92 10.74 16.73 1.37
CA ILE A 92 10.78 18.10 0.81
C ILE A 92 11.91 18.92 1.42
N LYS A 93 12.14 18.82 2.74
CA LYS A 93 13.24 19.50 3.42
C LYS A 93 14.63 19.01 2.95
N ARG A 94 14.81 17.72 2.66
CA ARG A 94 16.07 17.17 2.13
C ARG A 94 16.33 17.60 0.69
N GLU A 95 15.33 17.50 -0.18
CA GLU A 95 15.39 17.94 -1.58
C GLU A 95 15.74 19.44 -1.67
N ARG A 96 15.15 20.28 -0.82
CA ARG A 96 15.51 21.71 -0.70
C ARG A 96 16.94 21.96 -0.23
N ARG A 97 17.55 21.02 0.50
CA ARG A 97 18.92 21.12 1.01
C ARG A 97 19.96 20.52 0.04
N GLY A 98 19.53 19.91 -1.08
CA GLY A 98 20.43 19.30 -2.06
C GLY A 98 21.18 18.06 -1.54
N ILE A 99 20.65 17.40 -0.50
CA ILE A 99 21.19 16.18 0.14
C ILE A 99 20.19 15.04 0.06
#